data_AF-A0A8J3QEM0-F1
#
_entry.id   AF-A0A8J3QEM0-F1
#
_cell.length_a   1.000
_cell.length_b   1.000
_cell.length_c   1.000
_cell.angle_alpha   90.00
_cell.angle_beta   90.00
_cell.angle_gamma   90.00
#
_symmetry.space_group_name_H-M   'P 1'
#
loop_
_entity.id
_entity.type
_entity.pdbx_description
1 polymer ?
#
loop_
_entity_poly.entity_id
_entity_poly.type
_entity_poly.pdbx_seq_one_letter_code
_entity_poly.pdbx_strand_id
1 'polypeptide(L)'
;MTRDAKELRVTLDSLLCTNASGDSGANLEIFGKLEARGVFIDGQGDPQPGFQQVLWEQTEDAGGINIAPNTVLPINKAAQFLVFERDFLWIGGKVVEEDDFSDDVLGDGFRKVPYNDIKNEMISVGFNNADQEVVARYAIEVLNLVHT
;
A
#
# COMPACT_ATOMS: atom_id res chain seq x y z
N MET A 1 -21.34 -0.87 25.01
CA MET A 1 -20.20 -1.82 25.00
C MET A 1 -19.00 -1.01 24.64
N THR A 2 -17.98 -1.03 25.48
CA THR A 2 -16.72 -0.39 25.14
C THR A 2 -16.07 -1.13 23.98
N ARG A 3 -15.43 -0.42 23.05
CA ARG A 3 -14.67 -1.02 21.94
C ARG A 3 -13.22 -0.60 22.06
N ASP A 4 -12.34 -1.58 22.12
CA ASP A 4 -10.91 -1.33 22.07
C ASP A 4 -10.51 -0.91 20.65
N ALA A 5 -9.60 0.05 20.57
CA ALA A 5 -9.04 0.54 19.34
C ALA A 5 -7.52 0.73 19.47
N LYS A 6 -6.81 0.55 18.37
CA LYS A 6 -5.40 0.92 18.23
C LYS A 6 -5.34 2.22 17.44
N GLU A 7 -4.70 3.22 18.02
CA GLU A 7 -4.28 4.39 17.26
C GLU A 7 -3.01 4.05 16.52
N LEU A 8 -3.06 4.13 15.20
CA LEU A 8 -1.97 3.75 14.31
C LEU A 8 -1.44 4.97 13.59
N ARG A 9 -0.13 5.00 13.38
CA ARG A 9 0.50 5.72 12.28
C ARG A 9 1.00 4.71 11.26
N VAL A 10 0.56 4.88 10.01
CA VAL A 10 1.00 4.07 8.88
C VAL A 10 1.72 4.98 7.90
N THR A 11 2.98 4.68 7.64
CA THR A 11 3.84 5.44 6.71
C THR A 11 4.15 4.58 5.51
N LEU A 12 3.84 5.06 4.30
CA LEU A 12 4.46 4.53 3.09
C LEU A 12 5.87 5.11 3.04
N ASP A 13 6.85 4.29 3.40
CA ASP A 13 8.26 4.68 3.48
C ASP A 13 8.82 4.85 2.07
N SER A 14 8.67 3.83 1.24
CA SER A 14 9.31 3.77 -0.07
C SER A 14 8.65 2.80 -1.04
N LEU A 15 8.98 2.97 -2.32
CA LEU A 15 8.80 2.00 -3.40
C LEU A 15 10.18 1.53 -3.86
N LEU A 16 10.36 0.22 -4.01
CA LEU A 16 11.59 -0.41 -4.48
C LEU A 16 11.29 -1.14 -5.78
N CYS A 17 12.01 -0.83 -6.85
CA CYS A 17 12.01 -1.68 -8.05
C CYS A 17 13.06 -2.78 -7.86
N THR A 18 12.64 -4.03 -7.78
CA THR A 18 13.54 -5.18 -7.62
C THR A 18 13.88 -5.81 -8.97
N ASN A 19 13.00 -5.71 -9.96
CA ASN A 19 13.22 -6.19 -11.31
C ASN A 19 12.50 -5.29 -12.33
N ALA A 20 13.16 -4.98 -13.45
CA ALA A 20 12.57 -4.27 -14.59
C ALA A 20 12.93 -4.97 -15.91
N SER A 21 13.20 -6.27 -15.86
CA SER A 21 13.45 -7.04 -17.08
C SER A 21 12.15 -7.11 -17.89
N GLY A 22 12.23 -7.15 -19.21
CA GLY A 22 11.07 -7.30 -20.09
C GLY A 22 10.70 -6.04 -20.88
N ASP A 23 10.99 -4.87 -20.33
CA ASP A 23 10.86 -3.60 -21.03
C ASP A 23 12.08 -3.32 -21.92
N SER A 24 11.85 -2.62 -23.03
CA SER A 24 12.87 -2.06 -23.91
C SER A 24 13.72 -0.96 -23.23
N GLY A 25 13.19 -0.37 -22.16
CA GLY A 25 13.86 0.56 -21.26
C GLY A 25 14.73 -0.09 -20.18
N ALA A 26 15.60 0.71 -19.55
CA ALA A 26 16.39 0.28 -18.40
C ALA A 26 15.67 0.51 -17.05
N ASN A 27 14.50 1.15 -17.06
CA ASN A 27 13.73 1.61 -15.91
C ASN A 27 12.25 1.26 -16.11
N LEU A 28 11.51 1.08 -15.03
CA LEU A 28 10.04 1.02 -15.11
C LEU A 28 9.46 2.43 -15.01
N GLU A 29 8.47 2.74 -15.84
CA GLU A 29 7.64 3.93 -15.69
C GLU A 29 6.35 3.58 -14.96
N ILE A 30 6.28 3.91 -13.66
CA ILE A 30 5.18 3.47 -12.80
C ILE A 30 4.17 4.57 -12.49
N PHE A 31 2.89 4.20 -12.48
CA PHE A 31 1.81 5.03 -11.98
C PHE A 31 0.82 4.20 -11.15
N GLY A 32 -0.14 4.87 -10.51
CA GLY A 32 -1.16 4.22 -9.70
C GLY A 32 -1.41 4.92 -8.38
N LYS A 33 -1.88 4.13 -7.40
CA LYS A 33 -2.37 4.66 -6.14
C LYS A 33 -2.13 3.66 -5.03
N LEU A 34 -1.51 4.12 -3.95
CA LEU A 34 -1.25 3.34 -2.74
C LEU A 34 -1.87 4.04 -1.54
N GLU A 35 -2.48 3.26 -0.66
CA GLU A 35 -3.27 3.74 0.45
C GLU A 35 -3.12 2.87 1.70
N ALA A 36 -3.58 3.43 2.81
CA ALA A 36 -3.83 2.73 4.06
C ALA A 36 -5.28 2.98 4.47
N ARG A 37 -5.96 1.92 4.92
CA ARG A 37 -7.36 2.00 5.35
C ARG A 37 -7.68 1.07 6.51
N GLY A 38 -8.52 1.55 7.42
CA GLY A 38 -9.23 0.70 8.36
C GLY A 38 -10.43 0.06 7.64
N VAL A 39 -10.68 -1.22 7.86
CA VAL A 39 -11.77 -1.97 7.21
C VAL A 39 -12.54 -2.73 8.27
N PHE A 40 -13.84 -2.53 8.35
CA PHE A 40 -14.71 -3.26 9.26
C PHE A 40 -15.53 -4.31 8.50
N ILE A 41 -16.05 -5.30 9.21
CA ILE A 41 -16.98 -6.28 8.64
C ILE A 41 -18.40 -5.86 9.00
N ASP A 42 -19.28 -5.77 8.01
CA ASP A 42 -20.68 -5.43 8.24
C ASP A 42 -21.50 -6.60 8.80
N GLY A 43 -22.80 -6.41 8.94
CA GLY A 43 -23.71 -7.43 9.47
C GLY A 43 -23.88 -8.66 8.57
N GLN A 44 -23.39 -8.61 7.34
CA GLN A 44 -23.48 -9.63 6.31
C GLN A 44 -22.17 -10.41 6.18
N GLY A 45 -21.10 -9.95 6.83
CA GLY A 45 -19.77 -10.56 6.71
C GLY A 45 -18.92 -9.90 5.64
N ASP A 46 -19.39 -8.83 5.01
CA ASP A 46 -18.70 -8.17 3.91
C ASP A 46 -17.74 -7.08 4.44
N PRO A 47 -16.51 -7.00 3.91
CA PRO A 47 -15.56 -5.95 4.27
C PRO A 47 -16.02 -4.60 3.71
N GLN A 48 -16.20 -3.63 4.60
CA GLN A 48 -16.56 -2.26 4.27
C GLN A 48 -15.40 -1.31 4.55
N PRO A 49 -15.11 -0.35 3.66
CA PRO A 49 -14.09 0.65 3.91
C PRO A 49 -14.49 1.54 5.10
N GLY A 50 -13.59 1.65 6.07
CA GLY A 50 -13.64 2.65 7.13
C GLY A 50 -12.88 3.91 6.72
N PHE A 51 -12.02 4.41 7.61
CA PHE A 51 -11.10 5.50 7.26
C PHE A 51 -10.13 5.05 6.15
N GLN A 52 -9.90 5.89 5.14
CA GLN A 52 -8.99 5.64 4.02
C GLN A 52 -8.12 6.87 3.77
N GLN A 53 -6.82 6.67 3.57
CA GLN A 53 -5.89 7.74 3.22
C GLN A 53 -4.94 7.30 2.11
N VAL A 54 -4.86 8.15 1.08
CA VAL A 54 -3.93 7.99 -0.03
C VAL A 54 -2.53 8.42 0.39
N LEU A 55 -1.58 7.50 0.27
CA LEU A 55 -0.17 7.66 0.67
C LEU A 55 0.77 7.84 -0.53
N TRP A 56 0.37 7.41 -1.72
CA TRP A 56 1.01 7.77 -2.97
C TRP A 56 -0.02 7.72 -4.10
N GLU A 57 0.10 8.64 -5.04
CA GLU A 57 -0.74 8.69 -6.23
C GLU A 57 0.09 9.32 -7.35
N GLN A 58 0.12 8.65 -8.48
CA GLN A 58 0.68 9.13 -9.72
C GLN A 58 -0.31 8.74 -10.82
N THR A 59 -0.65 9.69 -11.68
CA THR A 59 -1.58 9.45 -12.80
C THR A 59 -0.79 9.28 -14.08
N GLU A 60 -1.33 8.50 -15.01
CA GLU A 60 -0.81 8.34 -16.37
C GLU A 60 -0.63 9.70 -17.08
N ASP A 61 -1.65 10.58 -17.01
CA ASP A 61 -1.61 11.95 -17.57
C ASP A 61 -0.46 12.84 -17.04
N ALA A 62 0.15 12.45 -15.91
CA ALA A 62 1.27 13.17 -15.29
C ALA A 62 2.65 12.60 -15.70
N GLY A 63 2.67 11.61 -16.61
CA GLY A 63 3.87 11.03 -17.22
C GLY A 63 4.65 10.10 -16.30
N GLY A 64 3.95 9.20 -15.60
CA GLY A 64 4.54 8.16 -14.75
C GLY A 64 5.61 8.63 -13.76
N ILE A 65 6.28 7.67 -13.10
CA ILE A 65 7.54 7.90 -12.40
C ILE A 65 8.52 6.82 -12.82
N ASN A 66 9.66 7.26 -13.35
CA ASN A 66 10.76 6.37 -13.71
C ASN A 66 11.49 5.85 -12.45
N ILE A 67 11.58 4.52 -12.31
CA ILE A 67 12.33 3.84 -11.25
C ILE A 67 13.23 2.74 -11.83
N ALA A 68 14.53 2.86 -11.60
CA ALA A 68 15.51 1.90 -12.10
C ALA A 68 15.56 0.63 -11.22
N PRO A 69 15.98 -0.53 -11.76
CA PRO A 69 16.23 -1.73 -10.97
C PRO A 69 17.15 -1.50 -9.78
N ASN A 70 16.81 -2.11 -8.65
CA ASN A 70 17.52 -2.00 -7.37
C ASN A 70 17.60 -0.58 -6.82
N THR A 71 16.70 0.32 -7.24
CA THR A 71 16.61 1.68 -6.71
C THR A 71 15.35 1.89 -5.88
N VAL A 72 15.45 2.81 -4.93
CA VAL A 72 14.40 3.14 -3.98
C VAL A 72 13.88 4.53 -4.28
N LEU A 73 12.57 4.65 -4.49
CA LEU A 73 11.85 5.91 -4.50
C LEU A 73 11.33 6.19 -3.08
N PRO A 74 11.92 7.16 -2.35
CA PRO A 74 11.43 7.52 -1.02
C PRO A 74 10.11 8.30 -1.13
N ILE A 75 9.11 7.90 -0.33
CA ILE A 75 7.79 8.54 -0.29
C ILE A 75 7.58 9.25 1.04
N ASN A 76 7.81 8.57 2.17
CA ASN A 76 7.70 9.11 3.53
C ASN A 76 6.37 9.82 3.85
N LYS A 77 5.26 9.35 3.27
CA LYS A 77 3.93 9.91 3.55
C LYS A 77 3.22 9.05 4.59
N ALA A 78 2.68 9.70 5.61
CA ALA A 78 2.02 9.03 6.73
C ALA A 78 0.53 9.36 6.84
N ALA A 79 -0.22 8.41 7.40
CA ALA A 79 -1.60 8.56 7.83
C ALA A 79 -1.71 8.14 9.29
N GLN A 80 -2.56 8.82 10.05
CA GLN A 80 -2.85 8.45 11.44
C GLN A 80 -4.35 8.25 11.61
N PHE A 81 -4.75 7.09 12.13
CA PHE A 81 -6.16 6.71 12.28
C PHE A 81 -6.35 5.58 13.30
N LEU A 82 -7.61 5.32 13.65
CA LEU A 82 -8.00 4.26 14.57
C LEU A 82 -8.38 2.98 13.80
N VAL A 83 -8.02 1.82 14.35
CA VAL A 83 -8.54 0.50 13.95
C VAL A 83 -9.13 -0.17 15.19
N PHE A 84 -10.38 -0.61 15.10
CA PHE A 84 -11.11 -1.21 16.23
C PHE A 84 -10.90 -2.74 16.33
N GLU A 85 -11.19 -3.32 17.49
CA GLU A 85 -10.94 -4.74 17.86
C GLU A 85 -11.50 -5.79 16.86
N ARG A 86 -12.45 -5.42 16.01
CA ARG A 86 -13.09 -6.29 15.01
C ARG A 86 -12.76 -5.92 13.56
N ASP A 87 -11.89 -4.94 13.39
CA ASP A 87 -11.52 -4.38 12.10
C ASP A 87 -10.16 -4.92 11.64
N PHE A 88 -9.78 -4.53 10.44
CA PHE A 88 -8.51 -4.85 9.81
C PHE A 88 -7.82 -3.57 9.37
N LEU A 89 -6.49 -3.61 9.35
CA LEU A 89 -5.71 -2.68 8.57
C LEU A 89 -5.51 -3.27 7.17
N TRP A 90 -5.85 -2.51 6.13
CA TRP A 90 -5.49 -2.80 4.74
C TRP A 90 -4.47 -1.77 4.27
N ILE A 91 -3.35 -2.25 3.74
CA ILE A 91 -2.31 -1.43 3.10
C ILE A 91 -2.03 -1.97 1.71
N GLY A 92 -1.68 -1.10 0.78
CA GLY A 92 -1.42 -1.47 -0.61
C GLY A 92 -2.24 -0.61 -1.56
N GLY A 93 -2.54 -1.13 -2.75
CA GLY A 93 -3.22 -0.37 -3.78
C GLY A 93 -3.05 -0.98 -5.16
N LYS A 94 -2.91 -0.11 -6.16
CA LYS A 94 -2.65 -0.47 -7.54
C LYS A 94 -1.36 0.20 -7.99
N VAL A 95 -0.49 -0.58 -8.63
CA VAL A 95 0.66 -0.07 -9.38
C VAL A 95 0.53 -0.61 -10.80
N VAL A 96 0.78 0.25 -11.77
CA VAL A 96 0.74 -0.04 -13.20
C VAL A 96 2.06 0.42 -13.80
N GLU A 97 2.54 -0.30 -14.79
CA GLU A 97 3.63 0.13 -15.62
C GLU A 97 3.10 0.55 -17.00
N GLU A 98 3.63 1.67 -17.49
CA GLU A 98 3.31 2.19 -18.82
C GLU A 98 4.23 1.50 -19.83
N ASP A 99 3.65 0.74 -20.78
CA ASP A 99 4.38 0.13 -21.90
C ASP A 99 3.87 0.72 -23.23
N ASP A 100 4.78 0.86 -24.19
CA ASP A 100 4.58 1.48 -25.51
C ASP A 100 3.50 0.77 -26.37
N PHE A 101 3.11 -0.47 -26.02
CA PHE A 101 2.21 -1.30 -26.82
C PHE A 101 0.97 -1.85 -26.08
N SER A 102 0.98 -1.89 -24.74
CA SER A 102 -0.21 -2.11 -23.88
C SER A 102 0.15 -1.98 -22.40
N ASP A 103 -0.57 -1.15 -21.63
CA ASP A 103 -0.33 -0.98 -20.18
C ASP A 103 -0.36 -2.32 -19.44
N ASP A 104 0.79 -2.70 -18.87
CA ASP A 104 0.94 -3.89 -18.07
C ASP A 104 0.61 -3.56 -16.61
N VAL A 105 -0.51 -4.11 -16.14
CA VAL A 105 -0.93 -3.95 -14.73
C VAL A 105 -0.04 -4.83 -13.86
N LEU A 106 0.98 -4.23 -13.22
CA LEU A 106 1.82 -4.88 -12.20
C LEU A 106 0.99 -5.48 -11.04
N GLY A 107 -0.21 -4.95 -10.79
CA GLY A 107 -1.25 -5.65 -10.04
C GLY A 107 -2.03 -4.77 -9.06
N ASP A 108 -3.16 -5.32 -8.58
CA ASP A 108 -3.83 -4.86 -7.38
C ASP A 108 -3.30 -5.66 -6.18
N GLY A 109 -2.47 -5.01 -5.36
CA GLY A 109 -1.81 -5.63 -4.22
C GLY A 109 -2.31 -5.03 -2.92
N PHE A 110 -3.09 -5.79 -2.14
CA PHE A 110 -3.47 -5.40 -0.78
C PHE A 110 -3.05 -6.44 0.25
N ARG A 111 -2.46 -5.96 1.35
CA ARG A 111 -2.18 -6.76 2.54
C ARG A 111 -3.19 -6.44 3.63
N LYS A 112 -3.90 -7.49 4.06
CA LYS A 112 -4.80 -7.47 5.21
C LYS A 112 -4.05 -7.84 6.49
N VAL A 113 -4.16 -7.01 7.52
CA VAL A 113 -3.59 -7.24 8.86
C VAL A 113 -4.73 -7.24 9.88
N PRO A 114 -5.07 -8.39 10.49
CA PRO A 114 -6.04 -8.47 11.58
C PRO A 114 -5.65 -7.61 12.78
N TYR A 115 -6.63 -6.99 13.45
CA TYR A 115 -6.40 -6.13 14.63
C TYR A 115 -5.40 -6.73 15.63
N ASN A 116 -5.54 -8.01 15.97
CA ASN A 116 -4.69 -8.70 16.93
C ASN A 116 -3.23 -8.81 16.48
N ASP A 117 -2.98 -8.83 15.17
CA ASP A 117 -1.65 -8.98 14.59
C ASP A 117 -0.95 -7.62 14.37
N ILE A 118 -1.70 -6.51 14.46
CA ILE A 118 -1.14 -5.16 14.29
C ILE A 118 -0.15 -4.84 15.42
N LYS A 119 1.10 -4.58 15.04
CA LYS A 119 2.23 -4.24 15.91
C LYS A 119 3.19 -3.30 15.19
N ASN A 120 4.20 -2.82 15.91
CA ASN A 120 5.25 -1.99 15.32
C ASN A 120 6.13 -2.85 14.41
N GLU A 121 6.02 -2.67 13.10
CA GLU A 121 6.76 -3.46 12.12
C GLU A 121 6.83 -2.79 10.74
N MET A 122 7.72 -3.31 9.91
CA MET A 122 7.76 -3.01 8.47
C MET A 122 7.03 -4.12 7.72
N ILE A 123 6.08 -3.74 6.85
CA ILE A 123 5.39 -4.67 5.96
C ILE A 123 5.68 -4.29 4.51
N SER A 124 6.00 -5.29 3.69
CA SER A 124 6.15 -5.14 2.25
C SER A 124 4.92 -5.66 1.51
N VAL A 125 4.51 -4.93 0.47
CA VAL A 125 3.48 -5.34 -0.49
C VAL A 125 4.12 -5.35 -1.87
N GLY A 126 4.15 -6.52 -2.52
CA GLY A 126 4.71 -6.69 -3.86
C GLY A 126 3.65 -6.51 -4.95
N PHE A 127 4.08 -5.95 -6.07
CA PHE A 127 3.35 -5.77 -7.32
C PHE A 127 4.25 -6.34 -8.41
N ASN A 128 3.79 -7.37 -9.12
CA ASN A 128 4.63 -8.13 -10.03
C ASN A 128 3.84 -8.56 -11.27
N ASN A 129 4.45 -8.36 -12.44
CA ASN A 129 4.01 -8.95 -13.70
C ASN A 129 5.23 -9.61 -14.34
N ALA A 130 5.13 -10.89 -14.70
CA ALA A 130 6.17 -11.72 -15.34
C ALA A 130 7.62 -11.50 -14.83
N ASP A 131 8.30 -10.48 -15.33
CA ASP A 131 9.70 -10.12 -15.14
C ASP A 131 9.92 -8.69 -14.60
N GLN A 132 8.85 -8.02 -14.19
CA GLN A 132 8.85 -6.73 -13.51
C GLN A 132 8.33 -6.87 -12.07
N GLU A 133 8.96 -6.18 -11.12
CA GLU A 133 8.56 -6.22 -9.72
C GLU A 133 8.83 -4.89 -9.00
N VAL A 134 7.79 -4.37 -8.35
CA VAL A 134 7.83 -3.22 -7.46
C VAL A 134 7.33 -3.63 -6.07
N VAL A 135 8.03 -3.18 -5.04
CA VAL A 135 7.71 -3.47 -3.64
C VAL A 135 7.46 -2.17 -2.88
N ALA A 136 6.23 -1.98 -2.39
CA ALA A 136 5.89 -0.91 -1.47
C ALA A 136 6.23 -1.31 -0.02
N ARG A 137 6.93 -0.45 0.71
CA ARG A 137 7.31 -0.67 2.11
C ARG A 137 6.53 0.26 3.02
N TYR A 138 5.79 -0.33 3.96
CA TYR A 138 5.00 0.38 4.95
C TYR A 138 5.60 0.21 6.34
N ALA A 139 5.77 1.30 7.07
CA ALA A 139 6.02 1.27 8.51
C ALA A 139 4.68 1.39 9.25
N ILE A 140 4.43 0.47 10.18
CA ILE A 140 3.27 0.52 11.07
C ILE A 140 3.79 0.85 12.47
N GLU A 141 3.20 1.87 13.09
CA GLU A 141 3.43 2.26 14.48
C GLU A 141 2.10 2.26 15.23
N VAL A 142 2.02 1.47 16.30
CA VAL A 142 0.94 1.54 17.29
C VAL A 142 1.30 2.64 18.29
N LEU A 143 0.57 3.74 18.24
CA LEU A 143 0.80 4.91 19.08
C LEU A 143 0.17 4.71 20.47
N ASN A 144 -1.08 4.26 20.51
CA ASN A 144 -1.84 4.08 21.73
C ASN A 144 -2.87 2.94 21.62
N LEU A 145 -3.26 2.41 22.77
CA LEU A 145 -4.48 1.61 22.93
C LEU A 145 -5.57 2.51 23.53
N VAL A 146 -6.71 2.59 22.86
CA VAL A 146 -7.85 3.42 23.24
C VAL A 146 -9.00 2.52 23.66
N HIS A 147 -9.54 2.76 24.84
CA HIS A 147 -10.76 2.11 25.33
C HIS A 147 -11.91 3.10 25.15
N THR A 148 -12.75 2.89 24.13
CA THR A 148 -13.93 3.74 23.84
C THR A 148 -15.20 3.16 24.42
#